data_AF-S6SH88-F1
#
_entry.id   AF-S6SH88-F1
#
_cell.length_a   1.000
_cell.length_b   1.000
_cell.length_c   1.000
_cell.angle_alpha   90.00
_cell.angle_beta   90.00
_cell.angle_gamma   90.00
#
_symmetry.space_group_name_H-M   'P 1'
#
loop_
_entity.id
_entity.type
_entity.pdbx_description
1 polymer ?
#
loop_
_entity_poly.entity_id
_entity_poly.type
_entity_poly.pdbx_seq_one_letter_code
_entity_poly.pdbx_strand_id
1 'polypeptide(L)'
;MGLVSKSDHVDRAIAALRLEPLLDQLPQALSIGERQRVACVRAIAHLPRLILADEPTAALDPHNARQLFELLLSLVDELGLSALIVSHDWQLVDSFGLPRLNAVSVAGETRFEPAF
;
A
#
# COMPACT_ATOMS: atom_id res chain seq x y z
N MET A 1 4.12 -11.09 -23.18
CA MET A 1 4.71 -12.12 -22.30
C MET A 1 6.04 -11.60 -21.79
N GLY A 2 6.01 -10.62 -20.89
CA GLY A 2 7.20 -9.88 -20.49
C GLY A 2 7.13 -9.52 -19.02
N LEU A 3 7.18 -10.54 -18.16
CA LEU A 3 7.72 -10.29 -16.83
C LEU A 3 9.23 -10.23 -17.01
N VAL A 4 9.71 -9.01 -16.81
CA VAL A 4 11.10 -8.60 -16.67
C VAL A 4 11.81 -9.58 -15.73
N SER A 5 13.11 -9.79 -15.97
CA SER A 5 14.09 -10.39 -15.06
C SER A 5 13.60 -10.48 -13.60
N LYS A 6 13.72 -11.67 -12.98
CA LYS A 6 13.52 -11.90 -11.54
C LYS A 6 13.97 -10.65 -10.77
N SER A 7 12.99 -9.95 -10.21
CA SER A 7 13.22 -8.69 -9.52
C SER A 7 13.16 -9.01 -8.04
N ASP A 8 14.30 -8.99 -7.36
CA ASP A 8 14.43 -9.44 -5.97
C ASP A 8 13.39 -8.78 -5.03
N HIS A 9 13.05 -7.51 -5.27
CA HIS A 9 12.03 -6.80 -4.49
C HIS A 9 10.60 -7.28 -4.76
N VAL A 10 10.29 -7.70 -5.99
CA VAL A 10 8.98 -8.28 -6.34
C VAL A 10 8.83 -9.65 -5.69
N ASP A 11 9.84 -10.50 -5.79
CA ASP A 11 9.84 -11.83 -5.18
C ASP A 11 9.71 -11.72 -3.65
N ARG A 12 10.43 -10.77 -3.04
CA ARG A 12 10.31 -10.48 -1.60
C ARG A 12 8.91 -9.99 -1.23
N ALA A 13 8.32 -9.08 -2.00
CA ALA A 13 6.98 -8.56 -1.72
C ALA A 13 5.90 -9.63 -1.89
N ILE A 14 6.04 -10.52 -2.88
CA ILE A 14 5.19 -11.70 -3.06
C ILE A 14 5.25 -12.57 -1.80
N ALA A 15 6.44 -12.87 -1.29
CA ALA A 15 6.61 -13.69 -0.10
C ALA A 15 6.05 -13.04 1.17
N ALA A 16 6.33 -11.74 1.38
CA ALA A 16 5.84 -11.02 2.55
C ALA A 16 4.31 -10.88 2.57
N LEU A 17 3.66 -10.82 1.40
CA LEU A 17 2.21 -10.75 1.26
C LEU A 17 1.53 -12.12 1.13
N ARG A 18 2.29 -13.22 1.16
CA ARG A 18 1.79 -14.59 0.99
C ARG A 18 1.01 -14.77 -0.32
N LEU A 19 1.57 -14.26 -1.42
CA LEU A 19 0.94 -14.28 -2.75
C LEU A 19 1.40 -15.45 -3.62
N GLU A 20 2.35 -16.27 -3.17
CA GLU A 20 2.88 -17.42 -3.91
C GLU A 20 1.77 -18.37 -4.40
N PRO A 21 0.75 -18.73 -3.60
CA PRO A 21 -0.33 -19.62 -4.05
C PRO A 21 -1.28 -18.96 -5.06
N LEU A 22 -1.16 -17.65 -5.27
CA LEU A 22 -2.07 -16.84 -6.06
C LEU A 22 -1.48 -16.44 -7.42
N LEU A 23 -0.20 -16.75 -7.68
CA LEU A 23 0.52 -16.28 -8.87
C LEU A 23 -0.12 -16.76 -10.18
N ASP A 24 -0.71 -17.95 -10.19
CA ASP A 24 -1.39 -18.52 -11.36
C ASP A 24 -2.90 -18.23 -11.39
N GLN A 25 -3.42 -17.50 -10.40
CA GLN A 25 -4.85 -17.21 -10.31
C GLN A 25 -5.24 -15.95 -11.09
N LEU A 26 -6.39 -16.00 -11.75
CA LEU A 26 -6.96 -14.83 -12.42
C LEU A 26 -7.57 -13.85 -11.40
N PRO A 27 -7.59 -12.53 -11.67
CA PRO A 27 -8.09 -11.52 -10.73
C PRO A 27 -9.51 -11.75 -10.20
N GLN A 28 -10.34 -12.43 -10.99
CA GLN A 28 -11.72 -12.81 -10.66
C GLN A 28 -11.83 -13.94 -9.63
N ALA A 29 -10.79 -14.76 -9.47
CA ALA A 29 -10.73 -15.84 -8.48
C ALA A 29 -10.23 -15.36 -7.11
N LEU A 30 -9.63 -14.17 -7.05
CA LEU A 30 -9.09 -13.58 -5.83
C LEU A 30 -10.20 -12.98 -4.96
N SER A 31 -10.03 -13.02 -3.64
CA SER A 31 -10.79 -12.18 -2.71
C SER A 31 -10.42 -10.70 -2.88
N ILE A 32 -11.22 -9.79 -2.30
CA ILE A 32 -10.92 -8.34 -2.36
C ILE A 32 -9.57 -8.04 -1.70
N GLY A 33 -9.28 -8.65 -0.54
CA GLY A 33 -8.01 -8.45 0.16
C GLY A 33 -6.81 -9.00 -0.60
N GLU A 34 -6.94 -10.14 -1.28
CA GLU A 34 -5.90 -10.65 -2.17
C GLU A 34 -5.65 -9.71 -3.35
N ARG A 35 -6.71 -9.15 -3.95
CA ARG A 35 -6.55 -8.13 -5.00
C ARG A 35 -5.82 -6.89 -4.50
N GLN A 36 -6.08 -6.42 -3.28
CA GLN A 36 -5.36 -5.29 -2.69
C GLN A 36 -3.87 -5.62 -2.50
N ARG A 37 -3.54 -6.80 -1.95
CA ARG A 37 -2.14 -7.24 -1.79
C ARG A 37 -1.43 -7.34 -3.15
N VAL A 38 -2.07 -7.92 -4.17
CA VAL A 38 -1.53 -7.95 -5.54
C VAL A 38 -1.35 -6.54 -6.11
N ALA A 39 -2.28 -5.62 -5.84
CA ALA A 39 -2.17 -4.23 -6.27
C ALA A 39 -0.97 -3.51 -5.63
N CYS A 40 -0.65 -3.80 -4.37
CA CYS A 40 0.56 -3.28 -3.71
C CYS A 40 1.84 -3.78 -4.38
N VAL A 41 1.96 -5.09 -4.65
CA VAL A 41 3.12 -5.62 -5.39
C VAL A 41 3.25 -4.98 -6.76
N ARG A 42 2.12 -4.85 -7.48
CA ARG A 42 2.08 -4.18 -8.78
C ARG A 42 2.55 -2.73 -8.70
N ALA A 43 2.18 -2.01 -7.65
CA ALA A 43 2.56 -0.60 -7.47
C ALA A 43 4.07 -0.43 -7.31
N ILE A 44 4.75 -1.34 -6.60
CA ILE A 44 6.21 -1.27 -6.38
C ILE A 44 7.02 -1.92 -7.51
N ALA A 45 6.41 -2.76 -8.36
CA ALA A 45 7.13 -3.60 -9.31
C ALA A 45 8.05 -2.82 -10.25
N HIS A 46 7.63 -1.62 -10.65
CA HIS A 46 8.39 -0.74 -11.54
C HIS A 46 9.30 0.27 -10.82
N LEU A 47 9.50 0.12 -9.50
CA LEU A 47 10.31 1.02 -8.67
C LEU A 47 9.94 2.50 -8.90
N PRO A 48 8.66 2.88 -8.72
CA PRO A 48 8.24 4.26 -8.96
C PRO A 48 8.86 5.18 -7.91
N ARG A 49 9.13 6.44 -8.28
CA ARG A 49 9.60 7.44 -7.32
C ARG A 49 8.55 7.79 -6.26
N LEU A 50 7.27 7.68 -6.60
CA LEU A 50 6.15 8.00 -5.74
C LEU A 50 5.03 7.00 -5.91
N ILE A 51 4.53 6.48 -4.79
CA ILE A 51 3.33 5.65 -4.70
C ILE A 51 2.19 6.53 -4.19
N LEU A 52 1.07 6.52 -4.91
CA LEU A 52 -0.19 7.11 -4.45
C LEU A 52 -1.11 5.95 -4.05
N ALA A 53 -1.47 5.88 -2.78
CA ALA A 53 -2.31 4.81 -2.24
C ALA A 53 -3.59 5.41 -1.67
N ASP A 54 -4.70 5.18 -2.37
CA ASP A 54 -6.03 5.61 -1.92
C ASP A 54 -6.71 4.48 -1.15
N GLU A 55 -6.84 4.66 0.16
CA GLU A 55 -7.40 3.70 1.11
C GLU A 55 -6.91 2.25 0.90
N PRO A 56 -5.58 2.00 0.93
CA PRO A 56 -5.00 0.71 0.52
C PRO A 56 -5.44 -0.47 1.41
N THR A 57 -5.99 -0.20 2.59
CA THR A 57 -6.39 -1.19 3.60
C THR A 57 -7.90 -1.29 3.81
N ALA A 58 -8.73 -0.53 3.09
CA ALA A 58 -10.17 -0.41 3.39
C ALA A 58 -10.99 -1.71 3.28
N ALA A 59 -10.49 -2.73 2.59
CA ALA A 59 -11.18 -4.01 2.42
C ALA A 59 -10.53 -5.16 3.21
N LEU A 60 -9.65 -4.84 4.17
CA LEU A 60 -8.97 -5.79 5.03
C LEU A 60 -9.51 -5.71 6.46
N ASP A 61 -9.48 -6.84 7.17
CA ASP A 61 -9.64 -6.83 8.63
C ASP A 61 -8.45 -6.11 9.31
N PRO A 62 -8.59 -5.66 10.57
CA PRO A 62 -7.56 -4.86 11.25
C PRO A 62 -6.16 -5.51 11.30
N HIS A 63 -6.08 -6.84 11.39
CA HIS A 63 -4.80 -7.53 11.42
C HIS A 63 -4.11 -7.51 10.06
N ASN A 64 -4.84 -7.87 9.00
CA ASN A 64 -4.32 -7.84 7.64
C ASN A 64 -4.04 -6.41 7.15
N ALA A 65 -4.85 -5.42 7.55
CA ALA A 65 -4.61 -4.00 7.29
C ALA A 65 -3.26 -3.54 7.85
N ARG A 66 -2.99 -3.85 9.12
CA ARG A 66 -1.71 -3.55 9.77
C ARG A 66 -0.53 -4.21 9.07
N GLN A 67 -0.65 -5.50 8.75
CA GLN A 67 0.41 -6.23 8.07
C GLN A 67 0.70 -5.66 6.67
N LEU A 68 -0.34 -5.32 5.90
CA LEU A 68 -0.17 -4.71 4.58
C LEU A 68 0.50 -3.33 4.69
N PHE A 69 0.07 -2.51 5.64
CA PHE A 69 0.60 -1.16 5.84
C PHE A 69 2.06 -1.19 6.28
N GLU A 70 2.40 -2.03 7.25
CA GLU A 70 3.78 -2.25 7.72
C GLU A 70 4.70 -2.71 6.58
N LEU A 71 4.21 -3.63 5.74
CA LEU A 71 4.98 -4.06 4.58
C LEU A 71 5.16 -2.93 3.56
N LEU A 72 4.10 -2.17 3.27
CA LEU A 72 4.18 -1.06 2.32
C LEU A 72 5.23 -0.04 2.77
N LEU A 73 5.22 0.34 4.06
CA LEU A 73 6.19 1.27 4.62
C LEU A 73 7.62 0.73 4.57
N SER A 74 7.84 -0.54 4.94
CA SER A 74 9.18 -1.15 4.88
C SER A 74 9.71 -1.23 3.46
N LEU A 75 8.87 -1.57 2.48
CA LEU A 75 9.27 -1.57 1.07
C LEU A 75 9.57 -0.17 0.55
N VAL A 76 8.80 0.85 0.95
CA VAL A 76 9.06 2.25 0.58
C VAL A 76 10.42 2.71 1.12
N ASP A 77 10.73 2.41 2.38
CA ASP A 77 12.00 2.76 3.01
C ASP A 77 13.18 2.01 2.35
N GLU A 78 13.10 0.69 2.24
CA GLU A 78 14.17 -0.15 1.70
C GLU A 78 14.51 0.12 0.24
N LEU A 79 13.50 0.43 -0.58
CA LEU A 79 13.67 0.70 -2.00
C LEU A 79 13.94 2.18 -2.29
N GLY A 80 13.96 3.04 -1.26
CA GLY A 80 14.16 4.48 -1.41
C GLY A 80 13.04 5.18 -2.20
N LEU A 81 11.80 4.70 -2.05
CA LEU A 81 10.63 5.28 -2.68
C LEU A 81 10.02 6.37 -1.80
N SER A 82 9.02 7.06 -2.33
CA SER A 82 8.12 7.90 -1.53
C SER A 82 6.69 7.37 -1.62
N ALA A 83 5.89 7.59 -0.58
CA ALA A 83 4.48 7.22 -0.58
C ALA A 83 3.62 8.37 -0.04
N LEU A 84 2.51 8.64 -0.72
CA LEU A 84 1.39 9.44 -0.23
C LEU A 84 0.20 8.50 -0.05
N ILE A 85 -0.26 8.38 1.19
CA ILE A 85 -1.33 7.46 1.55
C ILE A 85 -2.53 8.26 2.05
N VAL A 86 -3.68 8.00 1.44
CA VAL A 86 -4.98 8.51 1.91
C VAL A 86 -5.62 7.41 2.76
N SER A 87 -6.06 7.77 3.96
CA SER A 87 -6.71 6.86 4.90
C SER A 87 -7.72 7.61 5.75
N HIS A 88 -8.82 6.95 6.09
CA HIS A 88 -9.74 7.38 7.14
C HIS A 88 -9.56 6.62 8.46
N ASP A 89 -8.71 5.58 8.48
CA ASP A 89 -8.38 4.80 9.68
C ASP A 89 -7.23 5.46 10.45
N TRP A 90 -7.60 6.43 11.29
CA TRP A 90 -6.64 7.18 12.10
C TRP A 90 -5.94 6.32 13.16
N GLN A 91 -6.61 5.30 13.71
CA GLN A 91 -6.00 4.43 14.71
C GLN A 91 -4.85 3.63 14.12
N LEU A 92 -5.02 3.12 12.91
CA LEU A 92 -3.96 2.45 12.18
C LEU A 92 -2.79 3.40 11.92
N VAL A 93 -3.07 4.57 11.32
CA VAL A 93 -2.04 5.55 10.94
C VAL A 93 -1.25 6.05 12.15
N ASP A 94 -1.93 6.39 13.24
CA ASP A 94 -1.30 6.88 14.48
C ASP A 94 -0.35 5.85 15.08
N SER A 95 -0.64 4.56 14.90
CA SER A 95 0.22 3.49 15.41
C SER A 95 1.59 3.37 14.71
N PHE A 96 1.79 4.06 13.58
CA PHE A 96 3.06 4.11 12.85
C PHE A 96 3.81 5.44 13.01
N GLY A 97 3.22 6.45 13.68
CA GLY A 97 3.89 7.72 13.97
C GLY A 97 4.31 8.51 12.72
N LEU A 98 3.56 8.40 11.63
CA LEU A 98 3.90 9.03 10.36
C LEU A 98 3.58 10.53 10.35
N PRO A 99 4.34 11.36 9.60
CA PRO A 99 3.93 12.71 9.27
C PRO A 99 2.57 12.69 8.56
N ARG A 100 1.63 13.50 9.04
CA ARG A 100 0.25 13.53 8.53
C ARG A 100 -0.21 14.93 8.18
N LEU A 101 -1.09 14.99 7.19
CA LEU A 101 -1.80 16.19 6.77
C LEU A 101 -3.29 15.95 6.96
N ASN A 102 -3.97 16.84 7.68
CA ASN A 102 -5.42 16.84 7.79
C ASN A 102 -6.03 17.63 6.64
N ALA A 103 -6.95 17.00 5.91
CA ALA A 103 -7.76 17.69 4.93
C ALA A 103 -8.89 18.47 5.64
N VAL A 104 -8.84 19.79 5.58
CA VAL A 104 -9.86 20.70 6.11
C VAL A 104 -10.63 21.30 4.94
N SER A 105 -11.87 20.87 4.77
CA SER A 105 -12.76 21.39 3.73
C SER A 105 -13.63 22.52 4.30
N VAL A 106 -13.47 23.72 3.73
CA VAL A 106 -14.33 24.88 3.95
C VAL A 106 -15.09 25.20 2.67
N ALA A 107 -16.13 26.04 2.73
CA ALA A 107 -16.98 26.30 1.56
C ALA A 107 -16.15 26.82 0.36
N GLY A 108 -15.98 25.96 -0.65
CA GLY A 108 -15.24 26.26 -1.89
C GLY A 108 -13.73 25.99 -1.86
N GLU A 109 -13.17 25.47 -0.78
CA GLU A 109 -11.72 25.23 -0.65
C GLU A 109 -11.41 24.02 0.24
N THR A 110 -10.40 23.23 -0.13
CA THR A 110 -9.79 22.21 0.73
C THR A 110 -8.35 22.58 1.02
N ARG A 111 -8.01 22.68 2.30
CA ARG A 111 -6.65 22.92 2.80
C ARG A 111 -6.07 21.66 3.42
N PHE A 112 -4.77 21.49 3.33
CA PHE A 112 -4.04 20.40 3.98
C PHE A 112 -3.12 21.00 5.03
N GLU A 113 -3.40 20.71 6.30
CA GLU A 113 -2.67 21.27 7.43
C GLU A 113 -1.88 20.16 8.15
N PRO A 114 -0.62 20.40 8.56
CA PRO A 114 0.13 19.44 9.37
C PRO A 114 -0.62 19.10 10.64
N ALA A 115 -0.77 17.81 10.92
CA ALA A 115 -1.35 17.33 12.16
C ALA A 115 -0.27 16.75 13.06
N PHE A 116 0.07 17.50 14.11
CA PHE A 116 1.05 17.09 15.12
C PHE A 116 0.48 16.03 16.07
#